data_AF-A0A841G6Q0-F1
#
_entry.id   AF-A0A841G6Q0-F1
#
_cell.length_a   1.000
_cell.length_b   1.000
_cell.length_c   1.000
_cell.angle_alpha   90.00
_cell.angle_beta   90.00
_cell.angle_gamma   90.00
#
_symmetry.space_group_name_H-M   'P 1'
#
loop_
_entity.id
_entity.type
_entity.pdbx_description
1 polymer ?
#
loop_
_entity_poly.entity_id
_entity_poly.type
_entity_poly.pdbx_seq_one_letter_code
_entity_poly.pdbx_strand_id
1 'polypeptide(L)' 'MTDDEREIDLSDDGGLDILPDQTRDDTDAGWGERRSTVSEDDRRLLDERPPHWE' A
#
# COMPACT_ATOMS: atom_id res chain seq x y z
N MET A 1 19.37 -3.48 24.88
CA MET A 1 19.50 -3.23 23.44
C MET A 1 18.12 -3.37 22.86
N THR A 2 17.60 -2.30 22.29
CA THR A 2 16.28 -2.25 21.64
C THR A 2 16.41 -2.81 20.23
N ASP A 3 15.35 -3.45 19.71
CA ASP A 3 15.35 -4.01 18.35
C ASP A 3 15.74 -2.97 17.27
N ASP A 4 15.36 -1.71 17.51
CA ASP A 4 15.67 -0.53 16.67
C ASP A 4 17.18 -0.22 16.54
N GLU A 5 18.02 -0.72 17.45
CA GLU A 5 19.47 -0.45 17.50
C GLU A 5 20.31 -1.54 16.82
N ARG A 6 19.70 -2.49 16.10
CA ARG A 6 20.42 -3.56 15.38
C ARG A 6 21.05 -3.05 14.10
N GLU A 7 22.38 -3.07 14.04
CA GLU A 7 23.15 -2.76 12.84
C GLU A 7 22.90 -3.80 11.74
N ILE A 8 22.58 -3.33 10.52
CA ILE A 8 22.43 -4.16 9.32
C ILE A 8 23.71 -4.03 8.50
N ASP A 9 24.43 -5.13 8.31
CA ASP A 9 25.60 -5.17 7.45
C ASP A 9 25.18 -5.33 5.98
N LEU A 10 25.33 -4.26 5.20
CA LEU A 10 25.01 -4.22 3.76
C LEU A 10 26.19 -4.68 2.89
N SER A 11 27.29 -5.10 3.51
CA SER A 11 28.55 -5.43 2.83
C SER A 11 28.62 -6.88 2.36
N ASP A 12 27.80 -7.76 2.94
CA ASP A 12 27.74 -9.20 2.66
C ASP A 12 26.47 -9.56 1.88
N ASP A 13 26.35 -9.09 0.64
CA ASP A 13 25.43 -9.72 -0.31
C ASP A 13 25.92 -9.48 -1.74
N GLY A 14 26.16 -10.56 -2.48
CA GLY A 14 26.79 -10.58 -3.80
C GLY A 14 25.92 -9.98 -4.92
N GLY A 15 25.65 -8.68 -4.84
CA GLY A 15 24.85 -7.95 -5.81
C GLY A 15 23.67 -7.29 -5.12
N LEU A 16 23.88 -6.08 -4.61
CA LEU A 16 22.77 -5.13 -4.42
C LEU A 16 22.23 -4.82 -5.83
N ASP A 17 21.38 -5.71 -6.35
CA ASP A 17 20.70 -5.51 -7.62
C ASP A 17 19.90 -4.22 -7.46
N ILE A 18 20.35 -3.18 -8.16
CA ILE A 18 19.66 -1.89 -8.17
C ILE A 18 18.28 -2.17 -8.76
N LEU A 19 17.30 -2.25 -7.87
CA LEU A 19 15.91 -2.41 -8.24
C LEU A 19 15.53 -1.25 -9.16
N PRO A 20 14.65 -1.49 -10.15
CA PRO A 20 14.09 -0.40 -10.92
C PRO A 20 13.43 0.63 -9.99
N ASP A 21 13.41 1.89 -10.41
CA ASP A 21 12.77 2.98 -9.66
C ASP A 21 11.29 2.70 -9.31
N GLN A 22 10.65 1.79 -10.07
CA GLN A 22 9.29 1.33 -9.85
C GLN A 22 9.26 -0.21 -9.73
N THR A 23 8.61 -0.72 -8.67
CA THR A 23 8.40 -2.17 -8.53
C THR A 23 7.23 -2.65 -9.40
N ARG A 24 7.17 -3.95 -9.70
CA ARG A 24 6.08 -4.53 -10.53
C ARG A 24 4.70 -4.40 -9.86
N ASP A 25 4.70 -4.34 -8.53
CA ASP A 25 3.51 -4.22 -7.69
C ASP A 25 3.17 -2.77 -7.33
N ASP A 26 4.00 -1.80 -7.74
CA ASP A 26 3.73 -0.36 -7.61
C ASP A 26 2.76 0.08 -8.70
N THR A 27 1.56 -0.44 -8.58
CA THR A 27 0.43 -0.10 -9.43
C THR A 27 -0.74 0.08 -8.49
N ASP A 28 -1.48 1.17 -8.66
CA ASP A 28 -2.77 1.34 -7.99
C ASP A 28 -3.83 0.35 -8.52
N ALA A 29 -3.49 -0.59 -9.40
CA ALA A 29 -4.42 -1.62 -9.84
C ALA A 29 -4.88 -2.46 -8.64
N GLY A 30 -6.19 -2.56 -8.47
CA GLY A 30 -6.81 -3.15 -7.28
C GLY A 30 -6.96 -2.18 -6.09
N TRP A 31 -6.31 -1.02 -6.12
CA TRP A 31 -6.42 0.04 -5.11
C TRP A 31 -7.30 1.17 -5.65
N GLY A 32 -8.53 1.26 -5.15
CA GLY A 32 -9.44 2.34 -5.54
C GLY A 32 -9.94 2.26 -6.99
N GLU A 33 -9.73 1.12 -7.68
CA GLU A 33 -10.41 0.83 -8.94
C GLU A 33 -11.91 1.00 -8.70
N ARG A 34 -12.49 2.04 -9.33
CA ARG A 34 -13.94 2.21 -9.33
C ARG A 34 -14.49 1.03 -10.10
N ARG A 35 -15.00 0.02 -9.39
CA ARG A 35 -15.89 -0.99 -9.97
C ARG A 35 -16.86 -0.23 -10.86
N SER A 36 -16.84 -0.51 -12.17
CA SER A 36 -17.61 0.23 -13.17
C SER A 36 -19.10 0.29 -12.83
N THR A 37 -19.53 -0.60 -11.94
CA THR A 37 -20.75 -0.55 -11.16
C THR A 37 -20.41 -0.47 -9.67
N VAL A 38 -20.65 0.67 -9.04
CA VAL A 38 -20.78 0.75 -7.57
C VAL A 38 -21.77 -0.36 -7.16
N SER A 39 -21.38 -1.29 -6.30
CA SER A 39 -22.30 -2.33 -5.81
C SER A 39 -23.44 -1.68 -5.02
N GLU A 40 -24.56 -2.37 -4.86
CA GLU A 40 -25.60 -1.96 -3.91
C GLU A 40 -25.02 -1.81 -2.48
N ASP A 41 -24.06 -2.66 -2.10
CA ASP A 41 -23.34 -2.54 -0.82
C ASP A 41 -22.54 -1.23 -0.72
N ASP A 42 -21.82 -0.85 -1.78
CA ASP A 42 -21.03 0.37 -1.78
C ASP A 42 -21.92 1.61 -1.73
N ARG A 43 -23.10 1.57 -2.36
CA ARG A 43 -24.09 2.65 -2.28
C ARG A 43 -24.59 2.81 -0.84
N ARG A 44 -24.90 1.71 -0.17
CA ARG A 44 -25.34 1.74 1.23
C ARG A 44 -24.26 2.30 2.16
N LEU A 45 -23.01 1.87 1.99
CA LEU A 45 -21.87 2.35 2.80
C LEU A 45 -21.59 3.85 2.61
N LEU A 46 -21.82 4.38 1.40
CA LEU A 46 -21.67 5.81 1.11
C LEU A 46 -22.81 6.65 1.69
N ASP A 47 -24.05 6.14 1.64
CA ASP A 47 -25.24 6.79 2.20
C ASP A 47 -25.22 6.81 3.73
N GLU A 48 -24.76 5.73 4.34
CA GLU A 48 -24.60 5.58 5.79
C GLU A 48 -23.27 6.16 6.32
N ARG A 49 -22.47 6.83 5.46
CA ARG A 49 -21.14 7.32 5.87
C ARG A 49 -21.30 8.29 7.04
N PRO A 50 -20.68 8.01 8.20
CA PRO A 50 -20.74 8.89 9.35
C PRO A 50 -20.29 10.31 9.00
N PRO A 51 -20.84 11.35 9.64
CA PRO A 51 -20.31 12.70 9.48
C PRO A 51 -18.81 12.66 9.79
N HIS A 52 -17.99 13.07 8.82
CA HIS A 52 -16.56 13.20 9.03
C HIS A 52 -16.38 14.29 10.08
N TRP A 53 -15.59 14.00 11.12
CA TRP A 53 -15.40 14.90 12.25
C TRP A 53 -14.91 16.28 11.75
N GLU A 54 -15.55 17.34 12.24
CA GLU A 54 -15.11 18.74 12.11
C GLU A 54 -13.79 18.98 12.84
#